data_AF-A0AAV2INL4-F1
#
_entry.id   AF-A0AAV2INL4-F1
#
_cell.length_a   1.000
_cell.length_b   1.000
_cell.length_c   1.000
_cell.angle_alpha   90.00
_cell.angle_beta   90.00
_cell.angle_gamma   90.00
#
_symmetry.space_group_name_H-M   'P 1'
#
loop_
_entity.id
_entity.type
_entity.pdbx_description
1 polymer ?
#
loop_
_entity_poly.entity_id
_entity_poly.type
_entity_poly.pdbx_seq_one_letter_code
_entity_poly.pdbx_strand_id
1 'polypeptide(L)'
;MSHDWSNMNQGDPVPFLIVAPTVRVMQNVAATPNAYLALRAVIHAVRKHNGDHKTDQIRQVLVPGLGTAGGAMPVKRCAMQMLEAYETHVQKKHDFRLHPTSLEELGLDHYKMCMAE
;
A
#
# COMPACT_ATOMS: atom_id res chain seq x y z
N MET A 1 13.91 -28.03 1.25
CA MET A 1 13.97 -27.98 -0.23
C MET A 1 14.50 -26.61 -0.63
N SER A 2 15.69 -26.52 -1.21
CA SER A 2 16.18 -25.28 -1.81
C SER A 2 15.42 -25.07 -3.12
N HIS A 3 14.58 -24.04 -3.18
CA HIS A 3 13.99 -23.62 -4.44
C HIS A 3 15.07 -22.91 -5.25
N ASP A 4 15.20 -23.27 -6.53
CA ASP A 4 16.02 -22.56 -7.48
C ASP A 4 15.26 -21.30 -7.95
N TRP A 5 15.75 -20.13 -7.54
CA TRP A 5 15.14 -18.84 -7.89
C TRP A 5 15.87 -18.14 -9.06
N SER A 6 16.87 -18.80 -9.67
CA SER A 6 17.72 -18.18 -10.70
C SER A 6 16.96 -17.71 -11.95
N ASN A 7 15.83 -18.34 -12.27
CA ASN A 7 14.98 -17.98 -13.41
C ASN A 7 13.84 -16.99 -13.07
N MET A 8 13.77 -16.49 -11.83
CA MET A 8 12.73 -15.56 -11.43
C MET A 8 13.01 -14.17 -12.01
N ASN A 9 11.95 -13.47 -12.41
CA ASN A 9 12.05 -12.21 -13.14
C ASN A 9 12.96 -12.30 -14.40
N GLN A 10 12.95 -13.46 -15.09
CA GLN A 10 13.76 -13.70 -16.30
C GLN A 10 15.27 -13.56 -16.07
N GLY A 11 15.73 -13.70 -14.81
CA GLY A 11 17.13 -13.49 -14.43
C GLY A 11 17.50 -12.03 -14.18
N ASP A 12 16.56 -11.08 -14.37
CA ASP A 12 16.79 -9.67 -14.09
C ASP A 12 16.69 -9.41 -12.58
N PRO A 13 17.68 -8.75 -11.95
CA PRO A 13 17.63 -8.43 -10.54
C PRO A 13 16.54 -7.39 -10.25
N VAL A 14 15.87 -7.50 -9.09
CA VAL A 14 15.00 -6.45 -8.56
C VAL A 14 15.88 -5.49 -7.75
N PRO A 15 16.15 -4.26 -8.23
CA PRO A 15 17.17 -3.39 -7.64
C PRO A 15 16.74 -2.77 -6.30
N PHE A 16 15.43 -2.73 -6.03
CA PHE A 16 14.87 -2.07 -4.85
C PHE A 16 13.89 -2.97 -4.10
N LEU A 17 13.96 -2.91 -2.77
CA LEU A 17 12.98 -3.52 -1.87
C LEU A 17 12.33 -2.43 -1.02
N ILE A 18 11.01 -2.27 -1.14
CA ILE A 18 10.24 -1.35 -0.29
C ILE A 18 9.62 -2.16 0.85
N VAL A 19 9.97 -1.81 2.09
CA VAL A 19 9.38 -2.41 3.28
C VAL A 19 8.23 -1.52 3.76
N ALA A 20 6.99 -1.97 3.57
CA ALA A 20 5.77 -1.28 4.00
C ALA A 20 4.97 -2.17 4.97
N PRO A 21 5.18 -2.06 6.29
CA PRO A 21 4.53 -2.92 7.27
C PRO A 21 3.00 -2.80 7.24
N THR A 22 2.32 -3.95 7.15
CA THR A 22 0.84 -4.05 7.18
C THR A 22 0.31 -4.45 8.56
N VAL A 23 1.18 -4.97 9.43
CA VAL A 23 0.89 -5.32 10.83
C VAL A 23 2.12 -4.99 11.67
N ARG A 24 1.93 -4.58 12.93
CA ARG A 24 3.03 -4.38 13.88
C ARG A 24 3.44 -5.70 14.55
N VAL A 25 2.45 -6.49 14.93
CA VAL A 25 2.55 -7.84 15.50
C VAL A 25 1.55 -8.70 14.75
N MET A 26 1.79 -10.01 14.63
CA MET A 26 0.87 -10.94 13.98
C MET A 26 -0.50 -10.89 14.67
N GLN A 27 -1.43 -10.15 14.08
CA GLN A 27 -2.79 -9.92 14.56
C GLN A 27 -3.74 -9.76 13.37
N ASN A 28 -5.03 -10.01 13.60
CA ASN A 28 -6.06 -9.77 12.59
C ASN A 28 -6.19 -8.27 12.30
N VAL A 29 -6.10 -7.89 11.04
CA VAL A 29 -6.24 -6.51 10.54
C VAL A 29 -7.34 -6.39 9.49
N ALA A 30 -8.30 -7.31 9.48
CA ALA A 30 -9.40 -7.31 8.53
C ALA A 30 -10.22 -6.02 8.60
N ALA A 31 -10.51 -5.51 9.80
CA ALA A 31 -11.31 -4.31 10.03
C ALA A 31 -10.43 -3.08 10.34
N THR A 32 -9.33 -2.91 9.62
CA THR A 32 -8.42 -1.76 9.79
C THR A 32 -8.05 -1.14 8.44
N PRO A 33 -7.54 0.10 8.38
CA PRO A 33 -7.12 0.75 7.14
C PRO A 33 -5.69 0.37 6.71
N ASN A 34 -5.16 -0.77 7.17
CA ASN A 34 -3.72 -1.05 7.06
C ASN A 34 -3.24 -1.22 5.62
N ALA A 35 -4.06 -1.75 4.70
CA ALA A 35 -3.69 -1.86 3.30
C ALA A 35 -3.57 -0.49 2.63
N TYR A 36 -4.50 0.42 2.94
CA TYR A 36 -4.46 1.82 2.50
C TYR A 36 -3.18 2.50 2.99
N LEU A 37 -2.89 2.39 4.29
CA LEU A 37 -1.72 3.03 4.91
C LEU A 37 -0.40 2.47 4.35
N ALA A 38 -0.31 1.16 4.15
CA ALA A 38 0.88 0.53 3.59
C ALA A 38 1.11 0.98 2.15
N LEU A 39 0.09 1.02 1.28
CA LEU A 39 0.27 1.49 -0.09
C LEU A 39 0.57 3.01 -0.16
N ARG A 40 -0.07 3.81 0.71
CA ARG A 40 0.30 5.22 0.88
C ARG A 40 1.80 5.35 1.19
N ALA A 41 2.31 4.57 2.14
CA ALA A 41 3.73 4.58 2.49
C ALA A 41 4.62 4.22 1.30
N VAL A 42 4.26 3.19 0.52
CA VAL A 42 4.98 2.83 -0.72
C VAL A 42 5.06 4.01 -1.69
N ILE A 43 3.94 4.69 -1.97
CA ILE A 43 3.89 5.83 -2.89
C ILE A 43 4.79 6.98 -2.39
N HIS A 44 4.76 7.26 -1.09
CA HIS A 44 5.61 8.29 -0.50
C HIS A 44 7.11 7.90 -0.52
N ALA A 45 7.44 6.63 -0.29
CA ALA A 45 8.81 6.13 -0.35
C ALA A 45 9.40 6.28 -1.75
N VAL A 46 8.65 5.90 -2.80
CA VAL A 46 9.06 6.07 -4.20
C VAL A 46 9.29 7.55 -4.53
N ARG A 47 8.37 8.43 -4.13
CA ARG A 47 8.50 9.88 -4.37
C ARG A 47 9.71 10.47 -3.68
N LYS A 48 9.96 10.08 -2.43
CA LYS A 48 11.13 10.51 -1.69
C LYS A 48 12.41 10.05 -2.38
N HIS A 49 12.52 8.76 -2.69
CA HIS A 49 13.67 8.19 -3.40
C HIS A 49 13.93 8.90 -4.74
N ASN A 50 12.92 9.07 -5.59
CA ASN A 50 13.07 9.76 -6.88
C ASN A 50 13.32 11.28 -6.73
N GLY A 51 12.95 11.85 -5.58
CA GLY A 51 13.28 13.21 -5.17
C GLY A 51 14.78 13.35 -4.90
N ASP A 52 15.32 12.43 -4.11
CA ASP A 52 16.70 12.42 -3.63
C ASP A 52 17.70 11.86 -4.68
N HIS A 53 17.25 10.98 -5.58
CA HIS A 53 18.06 10.31 -6.59
C HIS A 53 17.51 10.53 -8.01
N LYS A 54 18.22 11.34 -8.82
CA LYS A 54 17.79 11.69 -10.19
C LYS A 54 18.22 10.69 -11.26
N THR A 55 19.30 9.95 -11.02
CA THR A 55 19.88 9.00 -11.99
C THR A 55 19.33 7.59 -11.84
N ASP A 56 18.83 7.22 -10.66
CA ASP A 56 18.38 5.86 -10.33
C ASP A 56 16.95 5.87 -9.78
N GLN A 57 16.00 6.18 -10.68
CA GLN A 57 14.60 6.37 -10.33
C GLN A 57 13.81 5.07 -10.38
N ILE A 58 12.98 4.86 -9.36
CA ILE A 58 11.98 3.80 -9.33
C ILE A 58 10.82 4.20 -10.26
N ARG A 59 10.65 3.46 -11.36
CA ARG A 59 9.58 3.71 -12.35
C ARG A 59 8.37 2.80 -12.19
N GLN A 60 8.58 1.62 -11.63
CA GLN A 60 7.56 0.59 -11.49
C GLN A 60 7.73 -0.08 -10.13
N VAL A 61 6.61 -0.46 -9.53
CA VAL A 61 6.58 -1.18 -8.26
C VAL A 61 5.58 -2.33 -8.38
N LEU A 62 6.06 -3.54 -8.11
CA LEU A 62 5.20 -4.69 -7.90
C LEU A 62 4.65 -4.64 -6.47
N VAL A 63 3.34 -4.65 -6.30
CA VAL A 63 2.68 -4.57 -4.99
C VAL A 63 1.81 -5.80 -4.78
N PRO A 64 2.05 -6.61 -3.72
CA PRO A 64 1.21 -7.76 -3.40
C PRO A 64 -0.11 -7.32 -2.74
N GLY A 65 -1.01 -8.27 -2.48
CA GLY A 65 -2.16 -8.05 -1.61
C GLY A 65 -1.72 -7.69 -0.18
N LEU A 66 -1.79 -6.42 0.18
CA LEU A 66 -1.30 -5.91 1.46
C LEU A 66 -2.26 -6.31 2.60
N GLY A 67 -1.81 -7.21 3.48
CA GLY A 67 -2.55 -7.63 4.68
C GLY A 67 -3.50 -8.81 4.48
N THR A 68 -3.55 -9.43 3.29
CA THR A 68 -4.50 -10.51 2.98
C THR A 68 -4.11 -11.88 3.55
N ALA A 69 -2.82 -12.12 3.79
CA ALA A 69 -2.31 -13.39 4.34
C ALA A 69 -2.42 -13.41 5.87
N GLY A 70 -1.29 -13.27 6.59
CA GLY A 70 -1.26 -13.31 8.06
C GLY A 70 -2.10 -12.21 8.75
N GLY A 71 -2.52 -11.18 8.01
CA GLY A 71 -3.42 -10.13 8.49
C GLY A 71 -4.91 -10.43 8.32
N ALA A 72 -5.27 -11.50 7.61
CA ALA A 72 -6.65 -11.94 7.36
C ALA A 72 -7.58 -10.91 6.71
N MET A 73 -7.04 -9.88 6.03
CA MET A 73 -7.87 -8.90 5.33
C MET A 73 -8.56 -9.53 4.12
N PRO A 74 -9.89 -9.37 3.96
CA PRO A 74 -10.59 -9.82 2.77
C PRO A 74 -9.99 -9.22 1.50
N VAL A 75 -9.82 -10.03 0.45
CA VAL A 75 -9.13 -9.61 -0.80
C VAL A 75 -9.81 -8.39 -1.43
N LYS A 76 -11.15 -8.35 -1.45
CA LYS A 76 -11.91 -7.22 -2.00
C LYS A 76 -11.70 -5.92 -1.20
N ARG A 77 -11.67 -6.02 0.14
CA ARG A 77 -11.38 -4.88 1.02
C ARG A 77 -9.95 -4.38 0.84
N CYS A 78 -8.98 -5.29 0.74
CA CYS A 78 -7.59 -4.96 0.42
C CYS A 78 -7.49 -4.20 -0.91
N ALA A 79 -8.10 -4.73 -1.97
CA ALA A 79 -8.10 -4.10 -3.29
C ALA A 79 -8.75 -2.71 -3.27
N MET A 80 -9.88 -2.55 -2.56
CA MET A 80 -10.56 -1.26 -2.40
C MET A 80 -9.67 -0.26 -1.66
N GLN A 81 -9.09 -0.65 -0.51
CA GLN A 81 -8.19 0.23 0.25
C GLN A 81 -6.95 0.63 -0.56
N MET A 82 -6.38 -0.30 -1.34
CA MET A 82 -5.27 -0.01 -2.24
C MET A 82 -5.68 0.95 -3.37
N LEU A 83 -6.86 0.77 -3.96
CA LEU A 83 -7.40 1.69 -4.96
C LEU A 83 -7.57 3.11 -4.38
N GLU A 84 -8.20 3.23 -3.21
CA GLU A 84 -8.41 4.52 -2.54
C GLU A 84 -7.07 5.24 -2.26
N ALA A 85 -6.03 4.51 -1.83
CA ALA A 85 -4.70 5.07 -1.62
C ALA A 85 -4.06 5.55 -2.92
N TYR A 86 -4.18 4.77 -4.00
CA TYR A 86 -3.68 5.13 -5.31
C TYR A 86 -4.40 6.36 -5.89
N GLU A 87 -5.74 6.37 -5.87
CA GLU A 87 -6.53 7.49 -6.34
C GLU A 87 -6.27 8.78 -5.54
N THR A 88 -6.11 8.66 -4.21
CA THR A 88 -5.81 9.80 -3.35
C THR A 88 -4.42 10.36 -3.62
N HIS A 89 -3.40 9.50 -3.57
CA HIS A 89 -2.03 9.97 -3.55
C HIS A 89 -1.41 10.10 -4.93
N VAL A 90 -1.79 9.28 -5.91
CA VAL A 90 -1.28 9.34 -7.30
C VAL A 90 -2.20 10.19 -8.18
N GLN A 91 -3.50 9.89 -8.21
CA GLN A 91 -4.43 10.57 -9.11
C GLN A 91 -5.03 11.87 -8.55
N LYS A 92 -4.84 12.15 -7.25
CA LYS A 92 -5.35 13.36 -6.58
C LYS A 92 -6.88 13.52 -6.65
N LYS A 93 -7.61 12.40 -6.65
CA LYS A 93 -9.09 12.41 -6.76
C LYS A 93 -9.82 12.71 -5.45
N HIS A 94 -9.19 12.46 -4.31
CA HIS A 94 -9.82 12.52 -2.99
C HIS A 94 -9.19 13.63 -2.14
N ASP A 95 -9.53 14.88 -2.46
CA ASP A 95 -8.92 16.06 -1.82
C ASP A 95 -9.17 16.09 -0.30
N PHE A 96 -10.34 15.65 0.16
CA PHE A 96 -10.68 15.58 1.58
C PHE A 96 -9.71 14.73 2.41
N ARG A 97 -9.07 13.71 1.83
CA ARG A 97 -8.05 12.91 2.53
C ARG A 97 -6.69 13.59 2.60
N LEU A 98 -6.44 14.55 1.70
CA LEU A 98 -5.22 15.37 1.67
C LEU A 98 -5.38 16.59 2.58
N HIS A 99 -6.57 17.17 2.61
CA HIS A 99 -6.93 18.40 3.33
C HIS A 99 -8.24 18.22 4.10
N PRO A 100 -8.25 17.38 5.15
CA PRO A 100 -9.48 17.10 5.89
C PRO A 100 -9.98 18.34 6.62
N THR A 101 -11.29 18.56 6.56
CA THR A 101 -11.93 19.73 7.19
C THR A 101 -12.46 19.42 8.59
N SER A 102 -12.68 18.14 8.90
CA SER A 102 -13.15 17.68 10.21
C SER A 102 -12.70 16.26 10.55
N LEU A 103 -12.69 15.94 11.84
CA LEU A 103 -12.47 14.57 12.31
C LEU A 103 -13.64 13.64 12.00
N GLU A 104 -14.85 14.19 11.90
CA GLU A 104 -16.06 13.43 11.56
C GLU A 104 -15.97 12.83 10.15
N GLU A 105 -15.58 13.64 9.17
CA GLU A 105 -15.37 13.21 7.78
C GLU A 105 -14.35 12.07 7.69
N LEU A 106 -13.22 12.20 8.40
CA LEU A 106 -12.21 11.13 8.47
C LEU A 106 -12.70 9.89 9.23
N GLY A 107 -13.55 10.07 10.24
CA GLY A 107 -14.16 8.96 10.97
C GLY A 107 -15.08 8.12 10.09
N LEU A 108 -15.91 8.79 9.28
CA LEU A 108 -16.78 8.14 8.28
C LEU A 108 -15.97 7.43 7.20
N ASP A 109 -14.90 8.06 6.71
CA ASP A 109 -13.99 7.44 5.73
C ASP A 109 -13.26 6.22 6.28
N HIS A 110 -12.76 6.32 7.52
CA HIS A 110 -12.17 5.18 8.23
C HIS A 110 -13.17 4.03 8.34
N TYR A 111 -14.41 4.32 8.73
CA TYR A 111 -15.47 3.31 8.81
C TYR A 111 -15.72 2.65 7.44
N LYS A 112 -15.85 3.43 6.36
CA LYS A 112 -15.99 2.92 4.99
C LYS A 112 -14.83 1.98 4.63
N MET A 113 -13.59 2.37 4.91
CA MET A 113 -12.42 1.53 4.61
C MET A 113 -12.41 0.21 5.38
N CYS A 114 -12.87 0.22 6.63
CA CYS A 114 -12.79 -0.93 7.53
C CYS A 114 -13.97 -1.89 7.39
N MET A 115 -15.14 -1.39 6.98
CA MET A 115 -16.40 -2.11 7.01
C MET A 115 -17.02 -2.39 5.63
N ALA A 116 -16.47 -1.85 4.55
CA ALA A 116 -16.92 -2.21 3.20
C ALA A 116 -16.75 -3.72 2.92
N GLU A 117 -17.76 -4.29 2.26
CA GLU A 117 -17.84 -5.70 1.83
C GLU A 117 -17.23 -5.92 0.45
#